data_AF-A0A5B8NL99-F1
#
_entry.id   AF-A0A5B8NL99-F1
#
_cell.length_a   1.000
_cell.length_b   1.000
_cell.length_c   1.000
_cell.angle_alpha   90.00
_cell.angle_beta   90.00
_cell.angle_gamma   90.00
#
_symmetry.space_group_name_H-M   'P 1'
#
loop_
_entity.id
_entity.type
_entity.pdbx_description
1 polymer ?
#
loop_
_entity_poly.entity_id
_entity_poly.type
_entity_poly.pdbx_seq_one_letter_code
_entity_poly.pdbx_strand_id
1 'polypeptide(L)'
;MAETQSAIHLTTKVLPGNRIEVELPSELEGKAVDVFVVLPKESPNQKKNILEIIEEARKHRMGMTPEEIDAYLAEERESWD
;
A
#
# COMPACT_ATOMS: atom_id res chain seq x y z
N MET A 1 31.04 -7.93 22.95
CA MET A 1 29.94 -8.05 23.93
C MET A 1 28.68 -7.58 23.21
N ALA A 2 27.61 -8.37 23.16
CA ALA A 2 26.39 -7.96 22.47
C ALA A 2 25.65 -6.97 23.38
N GLU A 3 25.47 -5.74 22.93
CA GLU A 3 24.66 -4.74 23.62
C GLU A 3 23.19 -5.07 23.40
N THR A 4 22.50 -5.43 24.48
CA THR A 4 21.06 -5.69 24.45
C THR A 4 20.32 -4.37 24.60
N GLN A 5 19.66 -3.91 23.54
CA GLN A 5 18.78 -2.75 23.58
C GLN A 5 17.40 -3.18 24.11
N SER A 6 17.02 -2.68 25.28
CA SER A 6 15.66 -2.84 25.80
C SER A 6 14.73 -1.83 25.15
N ALA A 7 13.61 -2.30 24.59
CA ALA A 7 12.61 -1.45 23.93
C ALA A 7 11.23 -1.66 24.54
N ILE A 8 10.45 -0.58 24.67
CA ILE A 8 9.05 -0.61 25.09
C ILE A 8 8.20 -0.30 23.87
N HIS A 9 7.27 -1.20 23.52
CA HIS A 9 6.34 -0.99 22.42
C HIS A 9 5.02 -0.42 22.94
N LEU A 10 4.68 0.80 22.51
CA LEU A 10 3.44 1.49 22.84
C LEU A 10 2.65 1.76 21.57
N THR A 11 1.40 1.31 21.54
CA THR A 11 0.49 1.55 20.42
C THR A 11 -0.34 2.78 20.72
N THR A 12 -0.22 3.82 19.89
CA THR A 12 -1.00 5.05 20.01
C THR A 12 -1.52 5.49 18.63
N LYS A 13 -2.52 6.38 18.61
CA LYS A 13 -3.11 6.93 17.38
C LYS A 13 -2.54 8.32 17.12
N VAL A 14 -2.40 8.65 15.84
CA VAL A 14 -2.06 10.01 15.42
C VAL A 14 -3.31 10.88 15.58
N LEU A 15 -3.16 11.95 16.36
CA LEU A 15 -4.18 12.97 16.59
C LEU A 15 -4.17 14.01 15.45
N PRO A 16 -5.25 14.80 15.30
CA PRO A 16 -5.31 15.88 14.32
C PRO A 16 -4.11 16.84 14.42
N GLY A 17 -3.62 17.31 13.28
CA GLY A 17 -2.43 18.16 13.21
C GLY A 17 -1.11 17.40 13.29
N ASN A 18 -1.09 16.10 12.95
CA ASN A 18 0.11 15.25 12.91
C ASN A 18 0.80 15.13 14.27
N ARG A 19 0.01 14.98 15.35
CA ARG A 19 0.52 14.89 16.72
C ARG A 19 0.34 13.49 17.29
N ILE A 20 1.26 13.11 18.19
CA ILE A 20 1.20 11.84 18.92
C ILE A 20 1.38 12.17 20.41
N GLU A 21 0.49 11.66 21.25
CA GLU A 21 0.65 11.69 22.70
C GLU A 21 1.06 10.28 23.18
N VAL A 22 2.12 10.23 23.98
CA VAL A 22 2.67 9.00 24.56
C VAL A 22 2.86 9.25 26.04
N GLU A 23 2.24 8.41 26.88
CA GLU A 23 2.45 8.42 28.31
C GLU A 23 3.52 7.38 28.65
N LEU A 24 4.64 7.85 29.22
CA LEU A 24 5.77 7.00 29.58
C LEU A 24 5.60 6.47 31.01
N PRO A 25 5.97 5.22 31.29
CA PRO A 25 5.97 4.69 32.64
C PRO A 25 6.99 5.41 33.53
N SER A 26 6.65 5.60 34.81
CA SER A 26 7.51 6.29 35.81
C SER A 26 8.90 5.66 35.98
N GLU A 27 9.06 4.39 35.60
CA GLU A 27 10.33 3.64 35.62
C GLU A 27 11.40 4.18 34.65
N LEU A 28 11.02 5.10 33.76
CA LEU A 28 11.89 5.79 32.80
C LEU A 28 12.33 7.18 33.25
N GLU A 29 11.87 7.67 34.40
CA GLU A 29 12.27 8.99 34.91
C GLU A 29 13.81 9.10 35.02
N GLY A 30 14.36 10.15 34.40
CA GLY A 30 15.80 10.41 34.38
C GLY A 30 16.62 9.57 33.38
N LYS A 31 16.00 8.70 32.59
CA LYS A 31 16.70 7.90 31.57
C LYS A 31 16.67 8.60 30.20
N ALA A 32 17.78 8.53 29.48
CA ALA A 32 17.82 8.91 28.07
C ALA A 32 17.17 7.81 27.23
N VAL A 33 16.23 8.18 26.36
CA VAL A 33 15.50 7.24 25.50
C VAL A 33 15.43 7.78 24.07
N ASP A 34 15.52 6.86 23.11
CA ASP A 34 15.31 7.15 21.69
C ASP A 34 13.87 6.80 21.29
N VAL A 35 13.25 7.66 20.48
CA VAL A 35 11.86 7.47 20.01
C VAL A 35 11.86 7.18 18.51
N PHE A 36 11.25 6.06 18.13
CA PHE A 36 11.08 5.65 16.73
C PHE A 36 9.60 5.52 16.37
N VAL A 37 9.22 6.12 15.24
CA VAL A 37 7.87 5.98 14.68
C VAL A 37 7.91 4.95 13.57
N VAL A 38 7.26 3.81 13.77
CA VAL A 38 7.13 2.76 12.76
C VAL A 38 5.81 2.96 12.03
N LEU A 39 5.90 3.31 10.75
CA LEU A 39 4.72 3.39 9.89
C LEU A 39 4.17 1.97 9.67
N PRO A 40 2.84 1.77 9.75
CA PRO A 40 2.26 0.50 9.36
C PRO A 40 2.64 0.22 7.91
N LYS A 41 2.99 -1.03 7.59
CA LYS A 41 3.08 -1.43 6.19
C LYS A 41 1.74 -1.13 5.55
N GLU A 42 1.69 -0.18 4.62
CA GLU A 42 0.57 -0.06 3.71
C GLU A 42 0.35 -1.45 3.14
N SER A 43 -0.81 -2.04 3.44
CA SER A 43 -1.18 -3.28 2.78
C SER A 43 -1.30 -2.90 1.30
N PRO A 44 -0.51 -3.47 0.38
CA PRO A 44 -0.64 -3.17 -1.05
C PRO A 44 -1.90 -3.84 -1.63
N ASN A 45 -3.02 -3.76 -0.92
CA ASN A 45 -4.24 -4.44 -1.26
C ASN A 45 -5.45 -3.64 -0.78
N GLN A 46 -5.57 -2.40 -1.25
CA GLN A 46 -6.90 -2.04 -1.74
C GLN A 46 -7.16 -3.02 -2.89
N LYS A 47 -7.97 -4.05 -2.62
CA LYS A 47 -8.61 -4.85 -3.66
C LYS A 47 -9.24 -3.82 -4.60
N LYS A 48 -8.60 -3.52 -5.73
CA LYS A 48 -9.18 -2.63 -6.73
C LYS A 48 -10.58 -3.17 -6.99
N ASN A 49 -11.60 -2.33 -6.81
CA ASN A 49 -12.96 -2.78 -7.04
C ASN A 49 -13.01 -3.28 -8.50
N ILE A 50 -13.65 -4.42 -8.76
CA ILE A 50 -13.72 -4.98 -10.12
C ILE A 50 -14.26 -3.92 -11.10
N LEU A 51 -15.13 -3.00 -10.63
CA LEU A 51 -15.55 -1.84 -11.41
C LEU A 51 -14.42 -0.88 -11.76
N GLU A 52 -13.50 -0.56 -10.84
CA GLU A 52 -12.35 0.32 -11.11
C GLU A 52 -11.39 -0.30 -12.13
N ILE A 53 -11.16 -1.62 -12.05
CA ILE A 53 -10.35 -2.35 -13.05
C ILE A 53 -11.01 -2.30 -14.43
N ILE A 54 -12.33 -2.51 -14.49
CA ILE A 54 -13.09 -2.43 -15.73
C ILE A 54 -13.07 -1.01 -16.30
N GLU A 55 -13.16 0.02 -15.47
CA GLU A 55 -13.05 1.42 -15.91
C GLU A 55 -11.64 1.76 -16.43
N GLU A 56 -10.58 1.34 -15.74
CA GLU A 56 -9.20 1.50 -16.22
C GLU A 56 -8.98 0.77 -17.56
N ALA A 57 -9.51 -0.45 -17.69
CA ALA A 57 -9.43 -1.23 -18.93
C ALA A 57 -10.22 -0.58 -20.07
N ARG A 58 -11.41 -0.02 -19.79
CA ARG A 58 -12.19 0.75 -20.76
C ARG A 58 -11.45 2.01 -21.20
N LYS A 59 -10.81 2.74 -20.28
CA LYS A 59 -9.97 3.91 -20.63
C LYS A 59 -8.82 3.54 -21.55
N HIS A 60 -8.19 2.39 -21.34
CA HIS A 60 -7.10 1.90 -22.18
C HIS A 60 -7.56 1.29 -23.52
N ARG A 61 -8.81 0.79 -23.59
CA ARG A 61 -9.40 0.16 -24.79
C ARG A 61 -10.43 1.04 -25.50
N MET A 62 -10.50 2.34 -25.21
CA MET A 62 -11.25 3.30 -26.02
C MET A 62 -10.47 3.53 -27.31
N GLY A 63 -10.68 2.68 -28.32
CA GLY A 63 -10.05 2.91 -29.62
C GLY A 63 -10.36 1.89 -30.68
N MET A 64 -10.58 0.61 -30.34
CA MET A 64 -10.81 -0.40 -31.35
C MET A 64 -12.29 -0.46 -31.74
N THR A 65 -12.57 -0.27 -33.02
CA THR A 65 -13.89 -0.57 -33.58
C THR A 65 -14.09 -2.09 -33.64
N PRO A 66 -15.34 -2.58 -33.68
CA PRO A 66 -15.62 -4.01 -33.81
C PRO A 66 -14.86 -4.67 -34.97
N GLU A 67 -14.70 -3.95 -36.08
CA GLU A 67 -13.99 -4.42 -37.27
C GLU A 67 -12.48 -4.58 -37.04
N GLU A 68 -11.87 -3.71 -36.23
CA GLU A 68 -10.45 -3.80 -35.85
C GLU A 68 -10.21 -4.95 -34.86
N ILE A 69 -11.18 -5.25 -34.00
CA ILE A 69 -11.14 -6.41 -33.11
C ILE A 69 -11.20 -7.70 -33.92
N ASP A 70 -12.10 -7.77 -34.91
CA ASP A 70 -12.23 -8.95 -35.78
C ASP A 70 -10.98 -9.17 -36.62
N ALA A 71 -10.37 -8.09 -37.15
CA ALA A 71 -9.11 -8.16 -37.89
C ALA A 71 -7.95 -8.67 -37.00
N TYR A 72 -7.83 -8.16 -35.77
CA TYR A 72 -6.83 -8.62 -34.81
C TYR A 72 -7.00 -10.10 -34.46
N LEU A 73 -8.24 -10.55 -34.22
CA LEU A 73 -8.53 -11.95 -33.91
C LEU A 73 -8.25 -12.89 -35.09
N ALA A 74 -8.45 -12.42 -36.32
CA ALA A 74 -8.09 -13.18 -37.53
C ALA A 74 -6.57 -13.34 -37.67
N GLU A 75 -5.82 -12.26 -37.49
CA GLU A 75 -4.35 -12.26 -37.56
C GLU A 75 -3.70 -13.14 -36.47
N GLU A 76 -4.24 -13.08 -35.25
CA GLU A 76 -3.85 -14.00 -34.19
C GLU A 76 -4.09 -15.44 -34.64
N ARG A 77 -5.29 -15.78 -35.13
CA ARG A 77 -5.64 -17.14 -35.56
C ARG A 77 -4.74 -17.67 -36.67
N GLU A 78 -4.38 -16.84 -37.63
CA GLU A 78 -3.45 -17.19 -38.72
C GLU A 78 -2.00 -17.37 -38.22
N SER A 79 -1.62 -16.75 -37.09
CA SER A 79 -0.30 -16.92 -36.48
C SER A 79 -0.13 -18.22 -35.67
N TRP A 80 -1.23 -18.96 -35.45
CA TRP A 80 -1.23 -20.26 -34.77
C TRP A 80 -1.32 -21.46 -35.74
N ASP A 81 -1.49 -21.21 -37.04
CA ASP A 81 -1.45 -22.20 -38.14
C ASP A 81 -0.04 -22.23 -38.80
#